data_AF-G8TR12-F1
#
_entry.id   AF-G8TR12-F1
#
_cell.length_a   1.000
_cell.length_b   1.000
_cell.length_c   1.000
_cell.angle_alpha   90.00
_cell.angle_beta   90.00
_cell.angle_gamma   90.00
#
_symmetry.space_group_name_H-M   'P 1'
#
loop_
_entity.id
_entity.type
_entity.pdbx_description
1 polymer ?
#
loop_
_entity_poly.entity_id
_entity_poly.type
_entity_poly.pdbx_seq_one_letter_code
_entity_poly.pdbx_strand_id
1 'polypeptide(L)'
;MNTFMQTCLLLLTGMFISSTLLANDGHKTPSIFTSQRFVASLKRIDSVMAVNKTISAKVCACQILNLRSNNHDIMNAVVFAEKTNNEGNADFAKAKTRLEKEKRMLLSLFYNKIEVISRTTAATDCNTLYKKLKKMQEDLLMYEVLNADIITK
;
A
#
# COMPACT_ATOMS: atom_id res chain seq x y z
N MET A 1 -75.00 -33.46 8.26
CA MET A 1 -74.86 -32.25 7.40
C MET A 1 -74.85 -31.05 8.32
N ASN A 2 -73.87 -30.15 8.39
CA ASN A 2 -72.69 -29.93 7.57
C ASN A 2 -71.68 -29.10 8.39
N THR A 3 -70.42 -29.54 8.30
CA THR A 3 -69.20 -28.73 8.11
C THR A 3 -68.79 -27.69 9.16
N PHE A 4 -67.85 -28.13 10.01
CA PHE A 4 -66.57 -27.47 10.31
C PHE A 4 -66.40 -26.08 9.69
N MET A 5 -66.64 -25.07 10.51
CA MET A 5 -66.30 -23.66 10.29
C MET A 5 -64.78 -23.51 10.10
N GLN A 6 -64.38 -23.61 8.83
CA GLN A 6 -63.70 -22.54 8.11
C GLN A 6 -62.46 -21.92 8.80
N THR A 7 -61.49 -22.78 9.09
CA THR A 7 -60.07 -22.43 9.17
C THR A 7 -59.55 -22.08 7.76
N CYS A 8 -59.46 -20.80 7.41
CA CYS A 8 -58.65 -20.34 6.26
C CYS A 8 -58.54 -18.81 6.23
N LEU A 9 -57.76 -18.19 7.13
CA LEU A 9 -57.34 -16.80 6.91
C LEU A 9 -56.07 -16.39 7.70
N LEU A 10 -54.97 -17.12 7.52
CA LEU A 10 -53.62 -16.64 7.82
C LEU A 10 -52.64 -17.13 6.76
N LEU A 11 -52.91 -16.78 5.51
CA LEU A 11 -51.96 -16.85 4.40
C LEU A 11 -52.05 -15.50 3.70
N LEU A 12 -51.10 -14.61 3.99
CA LEU A 12 -50.64 -13.48 3.16
C LEU A 12 -49.94 -12.45 4.06
N THR A 13 -48.64 -12.62 4.27
CA THR A 13 -47.63 -11.54 4.32
C THR A 13 -46.23 -12.15 4.44
N GLY A 14 -45.93 -13.13 3.58
CA GLY A 14 -44.54 -13.43 3.21
C GLY A 14 -44.07 -12.39 2.21
N MET A 15 -43.80 -11.17 2.66
CA MET A 15 -43.06 -10.21 1.86
C MET A 15 -41.64 -10.76 1.70
N PHE A 16 -41.37 -11.34 0.54
CA PHE A 16 -40.02 -11.50 0.03
C PHE A 16 -39.39 -10.11 -0.04
N ILE A 17 -38.68 -9.71 1.02
CA ILE A 17 -37.70 -8.65 0.90
C ILE A 17 -36.55 -9.27 0.12
N SER A 18 -36.68 -9.30 -1.21
CA SER A 18 -35.54 -9.43 -2.11
C SER A 18 -34.72 -8.16 -1.97
N SER A 19 -33.98 -8.04 -0.87
CA SER A 19 -32.88 -7.08 -0.80
C SER A 19 -31.83 -7.62 -1.76
N THR A 20 -31.91 -7.24 -3.04
CA THR A 20 -30.71 -7.14 -3.85
C THR A 20 -29.92 -5.96 -3.27
N LEU A 21 -29.30 -6.20 -2.13
CA LEU A 21 -28.07 -5.50 -1.77
C LEU A 21 -27.09 -5.93 -2.86
N LEU A 22 -27.11 -5.22 -3.99
CA LEU A 22 -25.89 -5.00 -4.73
C LEU A 22 -24.96 -4.38 -3.70
N ALA A 23 -24.10 -5.21 -3.12
CA ALA A 23 -22.90 -4.76 -2.48
C ALA A 23 -22.19 -3.95 -3.57
N ASN A 24 -22.36 -2.63 -3.50
CA ASN A 24 -21.51 -1.72 -4.22
C ASN A 24 -20.19 -1.82 -3.46
N ASP A 25 -19.39 -2.82 -3.84
CA ASP A 25 -18.04 -3.01 -3.37
C ASP A 25 -17.33 -1.73 -3.78
N GLY A 26 -17.26 -0.76 -2.86
CA GLY A 26 -16.77 0.59 -3.07
C GLY A 26 -15.27 0.61 -3.36
N HIS A 27 -14.81 -0.24 -4.28
CA HIS A 27 -13.61 -0.12 -5.07
C HIS A 27 -13.66 1.26 -5.72
N LYS A 28 -13.26 2.27 -4.93
CA LYS A 28 -12.55 3.43 -5.42
C LYS A 28 -11.49 2.86 -6.35
N THR A 29 -11.75 2.93 -7.66
CA THR A 29 -10.77 2.59 -8.66
C THR A 29 -9.50 3.36 -8.30
N PRO A 30 -8.37 2.68 -8.04
CA PRO A 30 -7.16 3.35 -7.62
C PRO A 30 -6.84 4.45 -8.62
N SER A 31 -6.46 5.61 -8.10
CA SER A 31 -6.11 6.74 -8.95
C SER A 31 -4.92 6.30 -9.80
N ILE A 32 -5.01 6.50 -11.12
CA ILE A 32 -3.93 6.16 -12.03
C ILE A 32 -2.71 6.96 -11.59
N PHE A 33 -1.71 6.25 -11.07
CA PHE A 33 -0.47 6.86 -10.61
C PHE A 33 0.22 7.54 -11.80
N THR A 34 0.17 8.87 -11.86
CA THR A 34 0.93 9.61 -12.87
C THR A 34 2.33 9.86 -12.34
N SER A 35 3.28 9.07 -12.83
CA SER A 35 4.69 9.14 -12.43
C SER A 35 5.27 10.56 -12.57
N GLN A 36 4.79 11.36 -13.53
CA GLN A 36 5.29 12.72 -13.77
C GLN A 36 5.02 13.70 -12.61
N ARG A 37 3.79 13.75 -12.08
CA ARG A 37 3.44 14.65 -10.95
C ARG A 37 4.12 14.20 -9.66
N PHE A 38 4.23 12.88 -9.48
CA PHE A 38 4.95 12.28 -8.35
C PHE A 38 6.45 12.60 -8.40
N VAL A 39 7.12 12.32 -9.52
CA VAL A 39 8.55 12.59 -9.72
C VAL A 39 8.87 14.07 -9.59
N ALA A 40 8.02 14.97 -10.10
CA ALA A 40 8.18 16.41 -9.92
C ALA A 40 8.06 16.82 -8.43
N SER A 41 7.18 16.18 -7.68
CA SER A 41 7.02 16.42 -6.24
C SER A 41 8.18 15.84 -5.42
N LEU A 42 8.75 14.70 -5.83
CA LEU A 42 9.94 14.12 -5.21
C LEU A 42 11.17 15.02 -5.38
N LYS A 43 11.39 15.57 -6.58
CA LYS A 43 12.51 16.50 -6.81
C LYS A 43 12.45 17.71 -5.87
N ARG A 44 11.24 18.19 -5.55
CA ARG A 44 11.05 19.27 -4.55
C ARG A 44 11.40 18.80 -3.14
N ILE A 45 11.05 17.58 -2.77
CA ILE A 45 11.42 16.99 -1.47
C ILE A 45 12.94 16.87 -1.36
N ASP A 46 13.63 16.35 -2.38
CA ASP A 46 15.09 16.25 -2.40
C ASP A 46 15.76 17.61 -2.16
N SER A 47 15.26 18.66 -2.83
CA SER A 47 15.78 20.04 -2.65
C SER A 47 15.51 20.63 -1.25
N VAL A 48 14.40 20.29 -0.60
CA VAL A 48 14.08 20.76 0.76
C VAL A 48 14.86 19.96 1.81
N MET A 49 15.11 18.67 1.57
CA MET A 49 15.86 17.80 2.49
C MET A 49 17.37 18.01 2.40
N ALA A 50 17.90 18.51 1.28
CA ALA A 50 19.29 18.92 1.16
C ALA A 50 19.66 20.09 2.09
N VAL A 51 18.70 20.93 2.48
CA VAL A 51 18.91 22.10 3.34
C VAL A 51 18.92 21.72 4.84
N ASN A 52 18.27 20.62 5.22
CA ASN A 52 18.24 20.09 6.61
C ASN A 52 19.28 18.98 6.83
N LYS A 53 20.51 19.19 6.33
CA LYS A 53 21.66 18.28 6.53
C LYS A 53 22.24 18.31 7.95
N THR A 54 21.42 18.68 8.93
CA THR A 54 21.70 18.58 10.35
C THR A 54 20.84 17.46 10.92
N ILE A 55 21.46 16.28 11.06
CA ILE A 55 21.09 15.24 12.03
C ILE A 55 19.77 14.52 11.71
N SER A 56 19.70 13.80 10.59
CA SER A 56 18.96 12.53 10.61
C SER A 56 19.97 11.42 10.47
N ALA A 57 20.23 10.69 11.57
CA ALA A 57 21.01 9.46 11.55
C ALA A 57 20.30 8.33 10.79
N LYS A 58 19.07 8.58 10.32
CA LYS A 58 18.22 7.60 9.66
C LYS A 58 18.11 7.88 8.17
N VAL A 59 18.10 6.81 7.41
CA VAL A 59 17.86 6.80 5.98
C VAL A 59 16.66 5.89 5.70
N CYS A 60 15.75 6.38 4.88
CA CYS A 60 14.64 5.60 4.39
C CYS A 60 14.74 5.44 2.87
N ALA A 61 14.57 4.21 2.40
CA ALA A 61 14.28 3.91 1.00
C ALA A 61 12.87 3.36 0.86
N CYS A 62 12.21 3.61 -0.27
CA CYS A 62 10.91 3.02 -0.54
C CYS A 62 10.74 2.61 -2.00
N GLN A 63 9.83 1.66 -2.21
CA GLN A 63 9.31 1.28 -3.51
C GLN A 63 7.79 1.30 -3.46
N ILE A 64 7.17 1.95 -4.46
CA ILE A 64 5.73 1.87 -4.71
C ILE A 64 5.53 0.80 -5.77
N LEU A 65 4.65 -0.16 -5.46
CA LEU A 65 4.46 -1.41 -6.19
C LEU A 65 2.99 -1.57 -6.59
N ASN A 66 2.80 -2.13 -7.77
CA ASN A 66 1.55 -2.79 -8.12
C ASN A 66 1.78 -4.29 -8.04
N LEU A 67 1.05 -4.96 -7.15
CA LEU A 67 1.15 -6.38 -6.85
C LEU A 67 -0.03 -7.09 -7.52
N ARG A 68 0.23 -8.16 -8.27
CA ARG A 68 -0.80 -8.94 -8.94
C ARG A 68 -0.60 -10.43 -8.69
N SER A 69 -1.70 -11.07 -8.32
CA SER A 69 -1.85 -12.52 -8.20
C SER A 69 -3.01 -12.97 -9.08
N ASN A 70 -3.26 -14.27 -9.20
CA ASN A 70 -4.36 -14.75 -10.04
C ASN A 70 -5.75 -14.28 -9.57
N ASN A 71 -5.89 -13.99 -8.27
CA ASN A 71 -7.20 -13.70 -7.66
C ASN A 71 -7.28 -12.29 -7.07
N HIS A 72 -6.15 -11.61 -6.88
CA HIS A 72 -6.07 -10.32 -6.19
C HIS A 72 -5.03 -9.40 -6.80
N ASP A 73 -5.42 -8.14 -6.92
CA ASP A 73 -4.60 -7.04 -7.42
C ASP A 73 -4.56 -5.93 -6.36
N ILE A 74 -3.35 -5.55 -5.95
CA ILE A 74 -3.11 -4.46 -5.01
C ILE A 74 -2.32 -3.37 -5.73
N MET A 75 -2.93 -2.20 -5.88
CA MET A 75 -2.29 -1.04 -6.50
C MET A 75 -1.72 -0.11 -5.43
N ASN A 76 -0.66 0.63 -5.79
CA ASN A 76 -0.09 1.69 -4.95
C ASN A 76 0.38 1.19 -3.56
N ALA A 77 0.83 -0.06 -3.46
CA ALA A 77 1.41 -0.62 -2.25
C ALA A 77 2.83 -0.09 -2.05
N VAL A 78 3.14 0.45 -0.87
CA VAL A 78 4.47 0.98 -0.57
C VAL A 78 5.19 0.08 0.42
N VAL A 79 6.41 -0.31 0.07
CA VAL A 79 7.35 -1.03 0.94
C VAL A 79 8.49 -0.08 1.27
N PHE A 80 8.78 0.05 2.55
CA PHE A 80 9.88 0.88 3.06
C PHE A 80 11.01 0.03 3.60
N ALA A 81 12.21 0.59 3.61
CA ALA A 81 13.34 0.05 4.34
C ALA A 81 14.03 1.20 5.09
N GLU A 82 14.03 1.11 6.42
CA GLU A 82 14.66 2.06 7.31
C GLU A 82 16.03 1.54 7.75
N LYS A 83 17.05 2.37 7.57
CA LYS A 83 18.37 2.19 8.15
C LYS A 83 18.55 3.25 9.23
N THR A 84 18.93 2.83 10.42
CA THR A 84 19.08 3.69 11.60
C THR A 84 20.53 3.87 12.04
N ASN A 85 21.42 2.96 11.65
CA ASN A 85 22.85 3.10 11.89
C ASN A 85 23.52 3.84 10.74
N ASN A 86 24.28 4.88 11.07
CA ASN A 86 24.97 5.71 10.09
C ASN A 86 26.30 5.05 9.66
N GLU A 87 26.34 4.56 8.43
CA GLU A 87 27.57 4.11 7.75
C GLU A 87 27.88 5.00 6.53
N GLY A 88 27.23 6.16 6.45
CA GLY A 88 27.42 7.15 5.39
C GLY A 88 26.74 6.76 4.08
N ASN A 89 27.43 6.94 2.96
CA ASN A 89 26.84 6.78 1.61
C ASN A 89 26.34 5.34 1.33
N ALA A 90 26.82 4.33 2.07
CA ALA A 90 26.37 2.95 1.95
C ALA A 90 24.93 2.73 2.45
N ASP A 91 24.38 3.64 3.25
CA ASP A 91 23.11 3.42 3.95
C ASP A 91 21.93 3.31 2.98
N PHE A 92 21.90 4.20 1.98
CA PHE A 92 20.90 4.13 0.92
C PHE A 92 21.02 2.85 0.09
N ALA A 93 22.25 2.37 -0.17
CA ALA A 93 22.47 1.16 -0.94
C ALA A 93 22.00 -0.09 -0.19
N LYS A 94 22.25 -0.17 1.13
CA LYS A 94 21.76 -1.25 1.99
C LYS A 94 20.23 -1.25 2.08
N ALA A 95 19.62 -0.09 2.31
CA ALA A 95 18.15 0.02 2.34
C ALA A 95 17.52 -0.39 1.00
N LYS A 96 18.08 0.04 -0.15
CA LYS A 96 17.63 -0.40 -1.48
C LYS A 96 17.79 -1.91 -1.68
N THR A 97 18.91 -2.48 -1.24
CA THR A 97 19.16 -3.92 -1.34
C THR A 97 18.14 -4.72 -0.53
N ARG A 98 17.78 -4.25 0.68
CA ARG A 98 16.76 -4.89 1.51
C ARG A 98 15.38 -4.91 0.82
N LEU A 99 15.01 -3.83 0.14
CA LEU A 99 13.78 -3.73 -0.65
C LEU A 99 13.77 -4.70 -1.84
N GLU A 100 14.89 -4.81 -2.56
CA GLU A 100 14.97 -5.73 -3.68
C GLU A 100 14.93 -7.20 -3.23
N LYS A 101 15.50 -7.53 -2.06
CA LYS A 101 15.34 -8.87 -1.45
C LYS A 101 13.88 -9.14 -1.09
N GLU A 102 13.21 -8.18 -0.45
CA GLU A 102 11.79 -8.32 -0.09
C GLU A 102 10.92 -8.51 -1.32
N LYS A 103 11.10 -7.68 -2.35
CA LYS A 103 10.37 -7.80 -3.61
C LYS A 103 10.54 -9.18 -4.25
N ARG A 104 11.74 -9.75 -4.23
CA ARG A 104 11.98 -11.12 -4.73
C ARG A 104 11.22 -12.16 -3.90
N MET A 105 11.21 -12.00 -2.57
CA MET A 105 10.45 -12.87 -1.68
C MET A 105 8.95 -12.80 -1.97
N LEU A 106 8.40 -11.58 -2.08
CA LEU A 106 7.00 -11.35 -2.42
C LEU A 106 6.61 -11.98 -3.76
N LEU A 107 7.47 -11.86 -4.76
CA LEU A 107 7.27 -12.47 -6.08
C LEU A 107 7.32 -14.01 -6.00
N SER A 108 8.19 -14.57 -5.15
CA SER A 108 8.31 -16.03 -5.03
C SER A 108 7.19 -16.70 -4.23
N LEU A 109 6.60 -15.98 -3.25
CA LEU A 109 5.68 -16.58 -2.28
C LEU A 109 4.22 -16.17 -2.48
N PHE A 110 3.94 -14.95 -2.92
CA PHE A 110 2.60 -14.36 -2.82
C PHE A 110 2.04 -13.82 -4.14
N TYR A 111 2.89 -13.30 -5.03
CA TYR A 111 2.44 -12.59 -6.22
C TYR A 111 3.11 -13.13 -7.48
N ASN A 112 2.32 -13.33 -8.53
CA ASN A 112 2.83 -13.79 -9.82
C ASN A 112 3.51 -12.66 -10.60
N LYS A 113 3.13 -11.41 -10.32
CA LYS A 113 3.68 -10.23 -10.96
C LYS A 113 3.78 -9.08 -9.98
N ILE A 114 4.94 -8.42 -9.98
CA ILE A 114 5.19 -7.19 -9.23
C ILE A 114 5.75 -6.15 -10.19
N GLU A 115 5.11 -4.99 -10.24
CA GLU A 115 5.56 -3.84 -11.03
C GLU A 115 6.00 -2.72 -10.09
N VAL A 116 7.25 -2.24 -10.27
CA VAL A 116 7.76 -1.11 -9.50
C VAL A 116 7.37 0.18 -10.21
N ILE A 117 6.44 0.91 -9.61
CA ILE A 117 5.89 2.15 -10.16
C ILE A 117 6.78 3.34 -9.84
N SER A 118 7.36 3.36 -8.64
CA SER A 118 8.32 4.39 -8.27
C SER A 118 9.27 3.96 -7.18
N ARG A 119 10.38 4.69 -7.07
CA ARG A 119 11.41 4.50 -6.05
C ARG A 119 11.78 5.86 -5.48
N THR A 120 11.90 5.94 -4.16
CA THR A 120 12.31 7.16 -3.46
C THR A 120 13.30 6.83 -2.36
N THR A 121 14.17 7.77 -2.06
CA THR A 121 15.04 7.73 -0.90
C THR A 121 15.03 9.07 -0.20
N ALA A 122 15.12 9.07 1.13
CA ALA A 122 15.18 10.30 1.91
C ALA A 122 16.03 10.09 3.17
N ALA A 123 16.76 11.14 3.58
CA ALA A 123 17.47 11.18 4.86
C ALA A 123 16.50 11.52 6.01
N THR A 124 15.56 10.62 6.27
CA THR A 124 14.50 10.76 7.28
C THR A 124 13.98 9.37 7.68
N ASP A 125 13.16 9.30 8.72
CA ASP A 125 12.47 8.07 9.10
C ASP A 125 11.34 7.72 8.11
N CYS A 126 11.07 6.43 7.94
CA CYS A 126 10.11 5.95 6.95
C CYS A 126 8.67 6.34 7.27
N ASN A 127 8.32 6.54 8.55
CA ASN A 127 6.98 6.99 8.93
C ASN A 127 6.73 8.44 8.51
N THR A 128 7.71 9.32 8.68
CA THR A 128 7.64 10.71 8.20
C THR A 128 7.54 10.75 6.68
N LEU A 129 8.33 9.93 5.97
CA LEU A 129 8.24 9.82 4.51
C LEU A 129 6.85 9.32 4.08
N TYR A 130 6.33 8.27 4.71
CA TYR A 130 5.00 7.75 4.41
C TYR A 130 3.89 8.80 4.59
N LYS A 131 3.88 9.52 5.72
CA LYS A 131 2.89 10.58 5.95
C LYS A 131 2.91 11.65 4.85
N LYS A 132 4.10 11.99 4.33
CA LYS A 132 4.24 12.94 3.21
C LYS A 132 3.68 12.35 1.92
N LEU A 133 4.04 11.10 1.60
CA LEU A 133 3.56 10.42 0.39
C LEU A 133 2.04 10.21 0.42
N LYS A 134 1.49 9.81 1.57
CA LYS A 134 0.04 9.60 1.78
C LYS A 134 -0.76 10.89 1.65
N LYS A 135 -0.20 12.05 2.03
CA LYS A 135 -0.81 13.37 1.79
C LYS A 135 -0.86 13.73 0.31
N MET A 136 0.14 13.30 -0.47
CA MET A 136 0.19 13.52 -1.91
C MET A 136 -0.71 12.54 -2.66
N GLN A 137 -0.89 11.35 -2.10
CA GLN A 137 -1.63 10.27 -2.71
C GLN A 137 -2.40 9.47 -1.64
N GLU A 138 -3.70 9.72 -1.56
CA GLU A 138 -4.56 9.17 -0.52
C GLU A 138 -4.72 7.64 -0.62
N ASP A 139 -4.60 7.05 -1.81
CA ASP A 139 -4.76 5.61 -2.03
C ASP A 139 -3.48 4.79 -1.81
N LEU A 140 -2.41 5.40 -1.29
CA LEU A 140 -1.16 4.70 -0.97
C LEU A 140 -1.37 3.68 0.17
N LEU A 141 -1.03 2.41 -0.04
CA LEU A 141 -1.21 1.36 0.97
C LEU A 141 0.14 0.99 1.59
N MET A 142 0.30 1.23 2.89
CA MET A 142 1.50 0.77 3.61
C MET A 142 1.50 -0.76 3.66
N TYR A 143 2.50 -1.38 3.04
CA TYR A 143 2.72 -2.82 3.15
C TYR A 143 3.56 -3.11 4.40
N GLU A 144 4.79 -2.61 4.45
CA GLU A 144 5.70 -2.86 5.55
C GLU A 144 6.83 -1.82 5.62
N VAL A 145 7.40 -1.65 6.81
CA VAL A 145 8.66 -0.94 7.05
C VAL A 145 9.73 -1.94 7.49
N LEU A 146 10.63 -2.27 6.57
CA LEU A 146 11.70 -3.23 6.78
C LEU A 146 12.85 -2.60 7.56
N ASN A 147 13.46 -3.37 8.47
CA ASN A 147 14.71 -2.97 9.11
C ASN A 147 15.91 -3.32 8.20
N ALA A 148 16.60 -2.30 7.70
CA ALA A 148 17.77 -2.41 6.85
C ALA A 148 19.10 -2.51 7.62
N ASP A 149 19.08 -2.42 8.95
CA ASP A 149 20.25 -2.70 9.79
C ASP A 149 20.49 -4.20 9.99
N ILE A 150 19.48 -5.04 9.71
CA ILE A 150 19.61 -6.49 9.79
C ILE A 150 20.51 -6.99 8.65
N ILE A 151 21.63 -7.62 9.02
CA ILE A 151 22.52 -8.31 8.08
C ILE A 151 21.77 -9.54 7.57
N THR A 152 21.27 -9.46 6.34
CA THR A 152 20.72 -10.62 5.64
C THR A 152 21.88 -11.37 4.97
N LYS A 153 22.34 -12.45 5.61
CA LYS A 153 23.31 -13.39 5.02
C LYS A 153 22.76 -14.02 3.75
#